data_AF-A0A645ILY5-F1
#
_entry.id   AF-A0A645ILY5-F1
#
_cell.length_a   1.000
_cell.length_b   1.000
_cell.length_c   1.000
_cell.angle_alpha   90.00
_cell.angle_beta   90.00
_cell.angle_gamma   90.00
#
_symmetry.space_group_name_H-M   'P 1'
#
loop_
_entity.id
_entity.type
_entity.pdbx_description
1 polymer ?
#
loop_
_entity_poly.entity_id
_entity_poly.type
_entity_poly.pdbx_seq_one_letter_code
_entity_poly.pdbx_strand_id
1 'polypeptide(L)'
;MAPENLTVHTLALKRASRLMEHIAQYDLPPAEEVERMTAIAATAAGEMGLLPYYMYRQKYMSGNLENVGYARPGMESLYNIDIMEEACSILAFGAGSISKRVWRAASRIERQPNPKNLETYIEKLDTIIERKTNLFD
;
A
#
# COMPACT_ATOMS: atom_id res chain seq x y z
N MET A 1 -20.03 16.28 2.08
CA MET A 1 -18.93 15.93 3.02
C MET A 1 -17.70 16.73 2.63
N ALA A 2 -16.87 17.14 3.58
CA ALA A 2 -15.64 17.92 3.34
C ALA A 2 -14.44 17.23 4.04
N PRO A 3 -13.91 16.14 3.46
CA PRO A 3 -12.87 15.35 4.12
C PRO A 3 -11.53 16.09 4.18
N GLU A 4 -10.68 15.69 5.11
CA GLU A 4 -9.28 16.15 5.19
C GLU A 4 -8.37 15.32 4.27
N ASN A 5 -8.71 14.04 4.07
CA ASN A 5 -8.00 13.08 3.24
C ASN A 5 -8.98 12.26 2.39
N LEU A 6 -8.61 11.99 1.15
CA LEU A 6 -9.34 11.18 0.18
C LEU A 6 -8.34 10.29 -0.56
N THR A 7 -8.58 8.99 -0.63
CA THR A 7 -7.78 8.09 -1.46
C THR A 7 -8.66 7.44 -2.52
N VAL A 8 -8.22 7.53 -3.77
CA VAL A 8 -8.87 6.90 -4.91
C VAL A 8 -8.09 5.65 -5.26
N HIS A 9 -8.77 4.50 -5.22
CA HIS A 9 -8.22 3.22 -5.61
C HIS A 9 -8.94 2.68 -6.83
N THR A 10 -8.20 2.15 -7.80
CA THR A 10 -8.81 1.30 -8.83
C THR A 10 -8.94 -0.14 -8.30
N LEU A 11 -9.80 -0.94 -8.91
CA LEU A 11 -10.04 -2.31 -8.47
C LEU A 11 -8.80 -3.19 -8.74
N ALA A 12 -8.33 -3.90 -7.71
CA ALA A 12 -7.26 -4.90 -7.83
C ALA A 12 -7.85 -6.32 -7.75
N LEU A 13 -7.79 -7.09 -8.84
CA LEU A 13 -8.33 -8.46 -8.86
C LEU A 13 -7.38 -9.42 -8.15
N LYS A 14 -7.80 -9.93 -6.99
CA LYS A 14 -7.04 -10.92 -6.22
C LYS A 14 -7.49 -12.34 -6.57
N ARG A 15 -6.56 -13.18 -6.99
CA ARG A 15 -6.83 -14.57 -7.44
C ARG A 15 -7.68 -15.40 -6.46
N ALA A 16 -7.43 -15.27 -5.16
CA ALA A 16 -8.14 -16.02 -4.12
C ALA A 16 -9.32 -15.25 -3.50
N SER A 17 -9.85 -14.24 -4.20
CA SER A 17 -11.03 -13.50 -3.72
C SER A 17 -12.32 -14.10 -4.26
N ARG A 18 -13.40 -13.95 -3.48
CA ARG A 18 -14.77 -14.27 -3.91
C ARG A 18 -15.17 -13.58 -5.21
N LEU A 19 -14.70 -12.35 -5.43
CA LEU A 19 -14.94 -11.63 -6.67
C LEU A 19 -14.36 -12.40 -7.87
N MET A 20 -13.15 -12.96 -7.72
CA MET A 20 -12.52 -13.75 -8.77
C MET A 20 -13.25 -15.08 -9.01
N GLU A 21 -13.75 -15.73 -7.95
CA GLU A 21 -14.55 -16.97 -8.06
C GLU A 21 -15.83 -16.77 -8.89
N HIS A 22 -16.40 -15.57 -8.83
CA HIS A 22 -17.65 -15.23 -9.50
C HIS A 22 -17.47 -14.18 -10.61
N ILE A 23 -16.26 -14.00 -11.14
CA ILE A 23 -15.94 -12.88 -12.03
C ILE A 23 -16.82 -12.82 -13.27
N ALA A 24 -17.23 -13.98 -13.81
CA ALA A 24 -18.11 -14.09 -14.97
C ALA A 24 -19.53 -13.56 -14.73
N GLN A 25 -19.91 -13.31 -13.47
CA GLN A 25 -21.21 -12.73 -13.10
C GLN A 25 -21.18 -11.19 -13.07
N TYR A 26 -20.00 -10.57 -13.18
CA TYR A 26 -19.83 -9.13 -13.11
C TYR A 26 -19.35 -8.60 -14.46
N ASP A 27 -19.99 -7.54 -14.92
CA ASP A 27 -19.49 -6.74 -16.05
C ASP A 27 -18.55 -5.67 -15.49
N LEU A 28 -17.25 -5.85 -15.73
CA LEU A 28 -16.24 -4.90 -15.27
C LEU A 28 -16.00 -3.83 -16.33
N PRO A 29 -15.89 -2.55 -15.94
CA PRO A 29 -15.65 -1.48 -16.89
C PRO A 29 -14.31 -1.69 -17.63
N PRO A 30 -14.24 -1.35 -18.93
CA PRO A 30 -12.99 -1.36 -19.67
C PRO A 30 -12.01 -0.33 -19.10
N ALA A 31 -10.72 -0.49 -19.41
CA ALA A 31 -9.66 0.37 -18.86
C ALA A 31 -9.90 1.87 -19.12
N GLU A 32 -10.37 2.24 -20.31
CA GLU A 32 -10.67 3.63 -20.68
C GLU A 32 -11.77 4.24 -19.80
N GLU A 33 -12.80 3.47 -19.44
CA GLU A 33 -13.85 3.95 -18.55
C GLU A 33 -13.31 4.13 -17.13
N VAL A 34 -12.46 3.21 -16.65
CA VAL A 34 -11.80 3.35 -15.34
C VAL A 34 -10.89 4.59 -15.31
N GLU A 35 -10.18 4.89 -16.40
CA GLU A 35 -9.36 6.11 -16.54
C GLU A 35 -10.22 7.38 -16.47
N ARG A 36 -11.38 7.39 -17.15
CA ARG A 36 -12.34 8.50 -17.03
C ARG A 36 -12.86 8.65 -15.60
N MET A 37 -13.16 7.56 -14.92
CA MET A 37 -13.61 7.58 -13.53
C MET A 37 -12.55 8.17 -12.59
N THR A 38 -11.28 7.82 -12.75
CA THR A 38 -10.20 8.39 -11.93
C THR A 38 -9.96 9.86 -12.24
N ALA A 39 -10.10 10.30 -13.50
CA ALA A 39 -10.03 11.71 -13.88
C ALA A 39 -11.16 12.55 -13.27
N ILE A 40 -12.38 12.01 -13.21
CA ILE A 40 -13.51 12.65 -12.51
C ILE A 40 -13.19 12.79 -11.02
N ALA A 41 -12.67 11.72 -10.40
CA ALA A 41 -12.31 11.76 -8.98
C ALA A 41 -11.20 12.79 -8.67
N ALA A 42 -10.20 12.92 -9.56
CA ALA A 42 -9.15 13.93 -9.44
C ALA A 42 -9.70 15.36 -9.54
N THR A 43 -10.59 15.62 -10.49
CA THR A 43 -11.28 16.92 -10.64
C THR A 43 -12.07 17.26 -9.38
N ALA A 44 -12.89 16.32 -8.90
CA ALA A 44 -13.69 16.52 -7.70
C ALA A 44 -12.83 16.75 -6.45
N ALA A 45 -11.68 16.07 -6.32
CA ALA A 45 -10.74 16.31 -5.24
C ALA A 45 -10.18 17.74 -5.29
N GLY A 46 -9.81 18.22 -6.48
CA GLY A 46 -9.33 19.59 -6.69
C GLY A 46 -10.39 20.65 -6.37
N GLU A 47 -11.65 20.43 -6.76
CA GLU A 47 -12.78 21.31 -6.41
C GLU A 47 -13.02 21.39 -4.90
N MET A 48 -12.68 20.33 -4.15
CA MET A 48 -12.72 20.31 -2.68
C MET A 48 -11.47 20.94 -2.03
N GLY A 49 -10.51 21.43 -2.81
CA GLY A 49 -9.25 22.00 -2.33
C GLY A 49 -8.26 20.94 -1.82
N LEU A 50 -8.39 19.68 -2.25
CA LEU A 50 -7.48 18.59 -1.93
C LEU A 50 -6.40 18.49 -3.02
N LEU A 51 -5.15 18.35 -2.60
CA LEU A 51 -4.00 18.19 -3.49
C LEU A 51 -3.47 16.75 -3.44
N PRO A 52 -3.06 16.18 -4.59
CA PRO A 52 -2.43 14.87 -4.60
C PRO A 52 -1.09 14.92 -3.86
N TYR A 53 -0.83 13.95 -2.98
CA TYR A 53 0.39 13.95 -2.16
C TYR A 53 1.12 12.59 -2.10
N TYR A 54 0.47 11.49 -2.50
CA TYR A 54 1.17 10.23 -2.76
C TYR A 54 0.47 9.43 -3.86
N MET A 55 1.24 8.55 -4.50
CA MET A 55 0.74 7.62 -5.51
C MET A 55 1.46 6.29 -5.40
N TYR A 56 0.76 5.21 -5.74
CA TYR A 56 1.38 3.90 -5.88
C TYR A 56 0.60 3.03 -6.86
N ARG A 57 1.27 2.00 -7.40
CA ARG A 57 0.65 0.99 -8.28
C ARG A 57 0.63 -0.35 -7.57
N GLN A 58 -0.49 -1.07 -7.66
CA GLN A 58 -0.55 -2.47 -7.24
C GLN A 58 -0.46 -3.39 -8.46
N LYS A 59 -0.15 -4.67 -8.22
CA LYS A 59 -0.23 -5.68 -9.27
C LYS A 59 -1.71 -6.03 -9.52
N TYR A 60 -2.04 -6.29 -10.78
CA TYR A 60 -3.39 -6.70 -11.23
C TYR A 60 -4.48 -5.63 -11.03
N MET A 61 -4.12 -4.35 -11.20
CA MET A 61 -5.07 -3.24 -11.22
C MET A 61 -5.80 -3.19 -12.56
N SER A 62 -7.11 -2.90 -12.55
CA SER A 62 -7.86 -2.56 -13.76
C SER A 62 -7.18 -1.41 -14.50
N GLY A 63 -6.83 -1.63 -15.78
CA GLY A 63 -6.16 -0.63 -16.62
C GLY A 63 -4.72 -0.28 -16.23
N ASN A 64 -4.12 -0.94 -15.24
CA ASN A 64 -2.77 -0.63 -14.71
C ASN A 64 -2.60 0.83 -14.22
N LEU A 65 -3.70 1.43 -13.77
CA LEU A 65 -3.75 2.80 -13.27
C LEU A 65 -3.16 2.92 -11.86
N GLU A 66 -2.88 4.16 -11.43
CA GLU A 66 -2.40 4.45 -10.08
C GLU A 66 -3.53 4.60 -9.06
N ASN A 67 -3.20 4.29 -7.81
CA ASN A 67 -3.96 4.73 -6.65
C ASN A 67 -3.34 6.03 -6.16
N VAL A 68 -4.16 7.06 -5.95
CA VAL A 68 -3.70 8.41 -5.58
C VAL A 68 -4.40 8.85 -4.30
N GLY A 69 -3.61 9.34 -3.35
CA GLY A 69 -4.11 10.03 -2.18
C GLY A 69 -4.07 11.54 -2.34
N TYR A 70 -5.15 12.18 -1.94
CA TYR A 70 -5.36 13.61 -1.92
C TYR A 70 -5.59 14.07 -0.49
N ALA A 71 -5.01 15.20 -0.12
CA ALA A 71 -5.17 15.79 1.20
C ALA A 71 -5.35 17.30 1.11
N ARG A 72 -6.03 17.88 2.09
CA ARG A 72 -6.00 19.34 2.27
C ARG A 72 -4.55 19.76 2.57
N PRO A 73 -4.07 20.90 2.05
CA PRO A 73 -2.74 21.39 2.37
C PRO A 73 -2.48 21.42 3.88
N GLY A 74 -1.39 20.81 4.33
CA GLY A 74 -1.02 20.69 5.73
C GLY A 74 -1.69 19.53 6.50
N MET A 75 -2.53 18.73 5.83
CA MET A 75 -3.18 17.53 6.39
C MET A 75 -2.67 16.24 5.74
N GLU A 76 -1.53 16.29 5.05
CA GLU A 76 -0.89 15.13 4.44
C GLU A 76 -0.48 14.13 5.51
N SER A 77 -0.74 12.85 5.28
CA SER A 77 -0.27 11.79 6.18
C SER A 77 1.23 11.54 5.97
N LEU A 78 2.07 12.05 6.89
CA LEU A 78 3.51 11.78 6.93
C LEU A 78 3.81 10.28 6.93
N TYR A 79 3.00 9.49 7.65
CA TYR A 79 3.13 8.04 7.64
C TYR A 79 2.99 7.45 6.23
N ASN A 80 1.99 7.90 5.45
CA ASN A 80 1.83 7.42 4.08
C ASN A 80 3.02 7.80 3.20
N ILE A 81 3.55 9.01 3.37
CA ILE A 81 4.74 9.48 2.64
C ILE A 81 5.94 8.60 2.99
N ASP A 82 6.27 8.47 4.27
CA ASP A 82 7.45 7.75 4.76
C ASP A 82 7.46 6.26 4.38
N ILE A 83 6.29 5.63 4.41
CA ILE A 83 6.14 4.23 4.04
C ILE A 83 6.32 4.03 2.54
N MET A 84 5.77 4.93 1.71
CA MET A 84 5.82 4.84 0.24
C MET A 84 7.18 5.25 -0.35
N GLU A 85 7.85 6.26 0.22
CA GLU A 85 9.20 6.69 -0.22
C GLU A 85 10.28 5.65 0.14
N GLU A 86 9.92 4.65 0.94
CA GLU A 86 10.84 3.67 1.51
C GLU A 86 11.98 4.28 2.35
N ALA A 87 11.78 5.50 2.85
CA ALA A 87 12.83 6.29 3.49
C ALA A 87 13.01 6.02 5.00
N CYS A 88 12.06 5.28 5.60
CA CYS A 88 12.04 4.96 7.02
C CYS A 88 12.23 3.45 7.29
N SER A 89 12.97 3.13 8.35
CA SER A 89 13.08 1.75 8.86
C SER A 89 11.84 1.38 9.66
N ILE A 90 11.35 0.15 9.49
CA ILE A 90 10.13 -0.37 10.10
C ILE A 90 10.48 -1.63 10.87
N LEU A 91 10.33 -1.61 12.20
CA LEU A 91 10.36 -2.82 13.02
C LEU A 91 8.93 -3.33 13.18
N ALA A 92 8.62 -4.47 12.57
CA ALA A 92 7.27 -5.02 12.56
C ALA A 92 7.18 -6.30 13.38
N PHE A 93 6.02 -6.58 13.99
CA PHE A 93 5.79 -7.77 14.82
C PHE A 93 4.55 -8.54 14.34
N GLY A 94 4.45 -9.82 14.70
CA GLY A 94 3.33 -10.69 14.34
C GLY A 94 3.52 -11.46 13.04
N ALA A 95 2.73 -12.52 12.87
CA ALA A 95 2.76 -13.38 11.69
C ALA A 95 2.45 -12.59 10.41
N GLY A 96 3.19 -12.85 9.34
CA GLY A 96 3.06 -12.20 8.03
C GLY A 96 3.53 -10.75 7.95
N SER A 97 3.98 -10.15 9.04
CA SER A 97 4.60 -8.82 9.03
C SER A 97 5.99 -8.84 8.39
N ILE A 98 6.48 -7.67 7.98
CA ILE A 98 7.81 -7.53 7.36
C ILE A 98 8.52 -6.37 8.05
N SER A 99 9.68 -6.65 8.64
CA SER A 99 10.59 -5.59 9.09
C SER A 99 11.44 -5.10 7.91
N LYS A 100 11.76 -3.82 7.90
CA LYS A 100 12.55 -3.15 6.86
C LYS A 100 13.61 -2.29 7.54
N ARG A 101 14.87 -2.44 7.18
CA ARG A 101 15.95 -1.56 7.63
C ARG A 101 16.53 -0.82 6.44
N VAL A 102 16.68 0.50 6.59
CA VAL A 102 17.12 1.42 5.55
C VAL A 102 18.45 2.04 5.98
N TRP A 103 19.51 1.81 5.19
CA TRP A 103 20.79 2.48 5.34
C TRP A 103 20.95 3.49 4.21
N ARG A 104 20.58 4.75 4.47
CA ARG A 104 20.59 5.84 3.47
C ARG A 104 21.98 6.05 2.87
N ALA A 105 23.02 6.10 3.70
CA ALA A 105 24.40 6.32 3.25
C ALA A 105 24.91 5.23 2.30
N ALA A 106 24.43 4.00 2.46
CA ALA A 106 24.81 2.85 1.64
C ALA A 106 23.81 2.56 0.50
N SER A 107 22.76 3.39 0.33
CA SER A 107 21.64 3.13 -0.59
C SER A 107 21.10 1.69 -0.49
N ARG A 108 21.04 1.15 0.74
CA ARG A 108 20.71 -0.25 1.00
C ARG A 108 19.41 -0.36 1.78
N ILE A 109 18.52 -1.24 1.31
CA ILE A 109 17.29 -1.60 2.00
C ILE A 109 17.27 -3.11 2.18
N GLU A 110 17.11 -3.57 3.41
CA GLU A 110 16.95 -4.97 3.74
C GLU A 110 15.58 -5.23 4.34
N ARG A 111 14.96 -6.34 3.96
CA ARG A 111 13.63 -6.73 4.42
C ARG A 111 13.69 -8.11 5.03
N GLN A 112 13.10 -8.24 6.21
CA GLN A 112 12.99 -9.50 6.93
C GLN A 112 11.51 -9.85 7.14
N PRO A 113 10.95 -10.75 6.33
CA PRO A 113 9.57 -11.20 6.49
C PRO A 113 9.45 -12.21 7.64
N ASN A 114 8.38 -12.09 8.41
CA ASN A 114 7.94 -13.13 9.33
C ASN A 114 7.17 -14.22 8.57
N PRO A 115 7.17 -15.47 9.07
CA PRO A 115 6.27 -16.52 8.58
C PRO A 115 4.81 -16.05 8.57
N LYS A 116 4.07 -16.37 7.50
CA LYS A 116 2.64 -16.04 7.38
C LYS A 116 1.74 -16.97 8.19
N ASN A 117 2.11 -18.24 8.28
CA ASN A 117 1.39 -19.23 9.07
C ASN A 117 1.68 -18.98 10.57
N LEU A 118 0.63 -19.01 11.39
CA LEU A 118 0.70 -18.69 12.81
C LEU A 118 1.53 -19.71 13.61
N GLU A 119 1.35 -21.01 13.36
CA GLU A 119 2.09 -22.08 14.05
C GLU A 119 3.59 -21.93 13.79
N THR A 120 3.98 -21.77 12.52
CA THR A 120 5.39 -21.55 12.14
C THR A 120 5.95 -20.25 12.73
N TYR A 121 5.13 -19.19 12.86
CA TYR A 121 5.56 -17.93 13.48
C TYR A 121 5.88 -18.12 14.97
N ILE A 122 5.03 -18.85 15.68
CA ILE A 122 5.20 -19.15 17.11
C ILE A 122 6.42 -20.06 17.31
N GLU A 123 6.54 -21.15 16.54
CA GLU A 123 7.66 -22.10 16.63
C GLU A 123 9.03 -21.45 16.37
N LYS A 124 9.09 -20.43 15.51
CA LYS A 124 10.33 -19.76 15.13
C LYS A 124 10.56 -18.43 15.84
N LEU A 125 9.82 -18.15 16.91
CA LEU A 125 9.83 -16.83 17.54
C LEU A 125 11.24 -16.38 17.96
N ASP A 126 12.02 -17.27 18.59
CA ASP A 126 13.37 -16.96 19.05
C ASP A 126 14.31 -16.59 17.89
N THR A 127 14.28 -17.37 16.81
CA THR A 127 15.06 -17.08 15.59
C THR A 127 14.61 -15.77 14.92
N ILE A 128 13.31 -15.46 14.96
CA ILE A 128 12.79 -14.20 14.42
C ILE A 128 13.31 -13.02 15.24
N ILE A 129 13.31 -13.15 16.57
CA ILE A 129 13.84 -12.13 17.49
C ILE A 129 15.33 -11.91 17.22
N GLU A 130 16.13 -12.97 17.25
CA GLU A 130 17.58 -12.90 17.00
C GLU A 130 17.90 -12.19 15.68
N ARG A 131 17.24 -12.61 14.58
CA ARG A 131 17.46 -12.00 13.27
C ARG A 131 17.08 -10.52 13.25
N LYS A 132 16.01 -10.11 13.96
CA LYS A 132 15.60 -8.71 14.05
C LYS A 132 16.57 -7.88 14.88
N THR A 133 17.08 -8.42 15.98
CA THR A 133 18.12 -7.75 16.78
C THR A 133 19.32 -7.47 15.88
N ASN A 134 19.87 -8.49 15.22
CA ASN A 134 21.02 -8.34 14.31
C ASN A 134 20.77 -7.37 13.14
N LEU A 135 19.52 -7.30 12.65
CA LEU A 135 19.14 -6.39 11.57
C LEU A 135 19.09 -4.91 12.02
N PHE A 136 18.80 -4.67 13.29
CA PHE A 136 18.55 -3.34 13.85
C PHE A 136 19.65 -2.81 14.78
N ASP A 137 20.62 -3.64 15.13
CA ASP A 137 21.90 -3.23 15.71
C ASP A 137 22.61 -2.17 14.83
#